data_AF-A0A6A3V5R6-F1
#
_entry.id   AF-A0A6A3V5R6-F1
#
_cell.length_a   1.000
_cell.length_b   1.000
_cell.length_c   1.000
_cell.angle_alpha   90.00
_cell.angle_beta   90.00
_cell.angle_gamma   90.00
#
_symmetry.space_group_name_H-M   'P 1'
#
loop_
_entity.id
_entity.type
_entity.pdbx_description
1 polymer ?
#
loop_
_entity_poly.entity_id
_entity_poly.type
_entity_poly.pdbx_seq_one_letter_code
_entity_poly.pdbx_strand_id
1 'polypeptide(L)' 'MMVDAVRVSALEDDEKCRFLFEMFDVEHRGVLSKEGVRAFIEATFAANGVEFLGASTTTRL' A
#
# COMPACT_ATOMS: atom_id res chain seq x y z
N MET A 1 -0.83 -2.83 10.76
CA MET A 1 -1.08 -1.72 9.81
C MET A 1 -2.44 -1.89 9.15
N MET A 2 -2.94 -0.89 8.41
CA MET A 2 -4.26 -0.96 7.77
C MET A 2 -4.37 -2.16 6.79
N VAL A 3 -3.28 -2.48 6.08
CA VAL A 3 -3.16 -3.70 5.26
C VAL A 3 -3.33 -4.98 6.08
N ASP A 4 -2.76 -5.08 7.29
CA ASP A 4 -2.97 -6.23 8.18
C ASP A 4 -4.41 -6.34 8.66
N ALA A 5 -5.04 -5.20 8.97
CA ALA A 5 -6.43 -5.15 9.41
C ALA A 5 -7.37 -5.65 8.29
N VAL A 6 -7.11 -5.27 7.04
CA VAL A 6 -7.85 -5.79 5.88
C VAL A 6 -7.58 -7.28 5.69
N ARG A 7 -6.33 -7.73 5.83
CA ARG A 7 -5.96 -9.15 5.69
C ARG A 7 -6.72 -10.06 6.65
N VAL A 8 -6.88 -9.64 7.91
CA VAL A 8 -7.58 -10.44 8.94
C VAL A 8 -9.08 -10.13 9.03
N SER A 9 -9.59 -9.23 8.19
CA SER A 9 -11.00 -8.87 8.18
C SER A 9 -11.89 -9.98 7.62
N ALA A 10 -13.17 -9.94 8.02
CA ALA A 10 -14.22 -10.81 7.52
C ALA A 10 -14.79 -10.38 6.15
N LEU A 11 -14.20 -9.36 5.52
CA LEU A 11 -14.60 -8.91 4.18
C LEU A 11 -14.37 -10.02 3.15
N GLU A 12 -15.23 -10.06 2.13
CA GLU A 12 -15.00 -10.91 0.97
C GLU A 12 -13.76 -10.43 0.19
N ASP A 13 -13.14 -11.33 -0.58
CA ASP A 13 -11.87 -11.05 -1.24
C ASP A 13 -11.96 -9.87 -2.22
N ASP A 14 -13.08 -9.74 -2.93
CA ASP A 14 -13.35 -8.60 -3.83
C ASP A 14 -13.51 -7.29 -3.05
N GLU A 15 -14.11 -7.35 -1.86
CA GLU A 15 -14.29 -6.17 -0.99
C GLU A 15 -12.96 -5.73 -0.38
N LYS A 16 -12.08 -6.68 -0.03
CA LYS A 16 -10.71 -6.39 0.41
C LYS A 16 -9.92 -5.72 -0.70
N CYS A 17 -10.03 -6.24 -1.93
CA CYS A 17 -9.38 -5.66 -3.10
C CYS A 17 -9.88 -4.23 -3.37
N ARG A 18 -11.20 -4.02 -3.37
CA ARG A 18 -11.80 -2.70 -3.54
C ARG A 18 -11.35 -1.71 -2.48
N PHE A 19 -11.39 -2.12 -1.20
CA PHE A 19 -10.98 -1.26 -0.09
C PHE A 19 -9.52 -0.84 -0.19
N LEU A 20 -8.62 -1.79 -0.46
CA LEU A 20 -7.19 -1.49 -0.63
C LEU A 20 -6.98 -0.59 -1.84
N PHE A 21 -7.67 -0.86 -2.95
CA PHE A 21 -7.61 -0.02 -4.13
C PHE A 21 -7.99 1.43 -3.83
N GLU A 22 -9.15 1.66 -3.21
CA GLU A 22 -9.63 2.99 -2.83
C GLU A 22 -8.68 3.70 -1.86
N MET A 23 -8.05 2.95 -0.96
CA MET A 23 -7.05 3.49 -0.03
C MET A 23 -5.80 4.03 -0.74
N PHE A 24 -5.37 3.40 -1.84
CA PHE A 24 -4.15 3.77 -2.58
C PHE A 24 -4.42 4.60 -3.85
N ASP A 25 -5.66 4.67 -4.34
CA ASP A 25 -6.10 5.60 -5.39
C ASP A 25 -6.35 6.99 -4.80
N VAL A 26 -5.26 7.66 -4.40
CA VAL A 26 -5.27 8.97 -3.72
C VAL A 26 -5.94 10.06 -4.55
N GLU A 27 -5.93 9.95 -5.88
CA GLU A 27 -6.55 10.91 -6.79
C GLU A 27 -8.00 10.57 -7.14
N HIS A 28 -8.52 9.44 -6.65
CA HIS A 28 -9.89 8.97 -6.89
C HIS A 28 -10.27 8.92 -8.37
N ARG A 29 -9.35 8.45 -9.23
CA ARG A 29 -9.55 8.38 -10.69
C ARG A 29 -9.86 6.96 -11.19
N GLY A 30 -9.95 5.99 -10.29
CA GLY A 30 -10.07 4.58 -10.67
C GLY A 30 -8.76 4.00 -11.21
N VAL A 31 -7.61 4.62 -10.92
CA VAL A 31 -6.27 4.10 -11.29
C VAL A 31 -5.22 4.45 -10.23
N LEU A 32 -4.26 3.56 -9.99
CA LEU A 32 -3.13 3.88 -9.09
C LEU A 32 -2.10 4.74 -9.83
N SER A 33 -1.83 5.93 -9.30
CA SER A 33 -0.68 6.73 -9.72
C SER A 33 0.64 6.06 -9.32
N LYS A 34 1.77 6.58 -9.80
CA LYS A 34 3.10 6.09 -9.39
C LYS A 34 3.27 6.18 -7.87
N GLU A 35 2.76 7.24 -7.27
CA GLU A 35 2.75 7.50 -5.83
C GLU A 35 1.87 6.47 -5.10
N GLY A 36 0.67 6.18 -5.63
CA GLY A 36 -0.22 5.14 -5.10
C GLY A 36 0.40 3.74 -5.12
N VAL A 37 1.05 3.38 -6.24
CA VAL A 37 1.79 2.12 -6.36
C VAL A 37 2.95 2.06 -5.36
N ARG A 38 3.71 3.14 -5.19
CA ARG A 38 4.78 3.22 -4.18
C ARG A 38 4.23 2.99 -2.77
N ALA A 39 3.16 3.71 -2.40
CA ALA A 39 2.55 3.59 -1.08
C ALA A 39 2.03 2.16 -0.81
N PHE A 40 1.42 1.51 -1.82
CA PHE A 40 0.99 0.12 -1.73
C PHE A 40 2.16 -0.84 -1.47
N ILE A 41 3.25 -0.70 -2.23
CA ILE A 41 4.45 -1.54 -2.08
C ILE A 41 5.07 -1.34 -0.69
N GLU A 42 5.26 -0.08 -0.26
CA GLU A 42 5.83 0.25 1.04
C GLU A 42 4.99 -0.32 2.20
N ALA A 43 3.66 -0.14 2.15
CA ALA A 43 2.75 -0.67 3.16
C ALA A 43 2.77 -2.21 3.21
N THR A 44 2.85 -2.87 2.05
CA THR A 44 2.94 -4.32 1.95
C THR A 44 4.27 -4.85 2.48
N PHE A 45 5.38 -4.19 2.14
CA PHE A 45 6.72 -4.58 2.57
C PHE A 45 6.87 -4.44 4.08
N ALA A 46 6.44 -3.30 4.63
CA ALA A 46 6.39 -3.07 6.07
C ALA A 46 5.55 -4.16 6.79
N ALA A 47 4.39 -4.53 6.24
CA ALA A 47 3.51 -5.56 6.82
C ALA A 47 4.14 -6.97 6.82
N ASN A 48 5.13 -7.21 5.97
CA ASN A 48 5.85 -8.48 5.89
C ASN A 48 7.26 -8.40 6.51
N GLY A 49 7.61 -7.28 7.17
CA GLY A 49 8.94 -7.08 7.74
C GLY A 49 10.06 -7.02 6.70
N VAL A 50 9.74 -6.66 5.45
CA VAL A 50 10.68 -6.53 4.34
C VAL A 50 11.07 -5.06 4.20
N GLU A 51 12.37 -4.78 4.09
CA GLU A 51 12.86 -3.42 3.86
C GLU A 51 12.66 -3.02 2.39
N PHE A 52 12.09 -1.84 2.16
CA PHE A 52 11.89 -1.30 0.82
C PHE A 52 13.14 -0.58 0.31
N LEU A 53 13.81 -1.17 -0.68
CA LEU A 53 15.07 -0.65 -1.26
C LEU A 53 14.91 0.68 -2.03
N GLY A 54 13.68 1.15 -2.27
CA GLY A 54 13.40 2.40 -2.96
C GLY A 54 13.48 3.65 -2.07
N ALA A 55 13.68 3.49 -0.76
CA ALA A 55 13.98 4.59 0.14
C ALA A 55 15.43 5.04 -0.13
N SER A 56 15.61 5.96 -1.09
CA SER A 56 16.86 6.68 -1.23
C SER A 56 17.05 7.52 0.04
N THR A 57 17.79 6.98 0.99
CA THR A 57 18.41 7.76 2.06
C THR A 57 19.47 8.63 1.39
N THR A 58 19.04 9.78 0.86
CA THR A 58 19.96 10.87 0.55
C THR A 58 20.44 11.43 1.88
N THR A 59 21.38 10.72 2.51
CA THR A 59 22.28 11.31 3.50
C THR A 59 23.21 12.22 2.71
N ARG A 60 22.85 13.51 2.61
CA ARG A 60 23.80 14.53 2.18
C ARG A 60 24.87 14.63 3.26
N LEU A 61 26.07 14.17 2.95
CA LEU A 61 27.30 14.66 3.58
C LEU A 61 27.55 16.10 3.13
#